data_AF-A0A377CFK6-F1
#
_entry.id   AF-A0A377CFK6-F1
#
_cell.length_a   1.000
_cell.length_b   1.000
_cell.length_c   1.000
_cell.angle_alpha   90.00
_cell.angle_beta   90.00
_cell.angle_gamma   90.00
#
_symmetry.space_group_name_H-M   'P 1'
#
loop_
_entity.id
_entity.type
_entity.pdbx_description
1 polymer ?
#
loop_
_entity_poly.entity_id
_entity_poly.type
_entity_poly.pdbx_seq_one_letter_code
_entity_poly.pdbx_strand_id
1 'polypeptide(L)'
;MPDSINAALICRGEKMSIAIMAGVLEARGHNVTVIDPVEKLLAVGHYLESTVDIAESTRRIAASRIPADHMVLMAGFTAGNEKGELVVLGRNGSDYSAAVLAACLRADCCEIWTDVDGSIPATRVRCPMRGC
;
A
#
# COMPACT_ATOMS: atom_id res chain seq x y z
N MET A 1 4.92 25.99 -7.21
CA MET A 1 5.66 24.72 -6.98
C MET A 1 5.16 23.71 -8.00
N PRO A 2 6.01 22.84 -8.57
CA PRO A 2 5.56 21.68 -9.34
C PRO A 2 4.80 20.70 -8.43
N ASP A 3 3.69 20.13 -8.92
CA ASP A 3 2.83 19.27 -8.11
C ASP A 3 3.52 17.97 -7.65
N SER A 4 4.47 17.47 -8.44
CA SER A 4 5.33 16.34 -8.08
C SER A 4 6.18 16.59 -6.82
N ILE A 5 6.63 17.82 -6.59
CA ILE A 5 7.40 18.18 -5.38
C ILE A 5 6.46 18.29 -4.17
N ASN A 6 5.26 18.83 -4.35
CA ASN A 6 4.25 18.89 -3.28
C ASN A 6 3.82 17.47 -2.86
N ALA A 7 3.55 16.58 -3.81
CA ALA A 7 3.21 15.19 -3.55
C ALA A 7 4.35 14.47 -2.80
N ALA A 8 5.60 14.61 -3.24
CA ALA A 8 6.77 14.02 -2.58
C ALA A 8 6.97 14.55 -1.14
N LEU A 9 6.62 15.80 -0.85
CA LEU A 9 6.69 16.37 0.50
C LEU A 9 5.61 15.79 1.42
N ILE A 10 4.37 15.70 0.95
CA ILE A 10 3.23 15.18 1.72
C ILE A 10 3.43 13.70 2.07
N CYS A 11 3.81 12.88 1.08
CA CYS A 11 3.95 11.43 1.24
C CYS A 11 5.21 11.03 2.06
N ARG A 12 6.09 11.98 2.37
CA ARG A 12 7.31 11.72 3.15
C ARG A 12 7.00 11.31 4.59
N GLY A 13 5.89 11.79 5.15
CA GLY A 13 5.39 11.35 6.46
C GLY A 13 5.04 9.86 6.47
N GLU A 14 4.31 9.40 5.45
CA GLU A 14 3.91 7.99 5.31
C GLU A 14 5.10 7.06 5.10
N LYS A 15 6.06 7.44 4.24
CA LYS A 15 7.31 6.66 4.06
C LYS A 15 8.10 6.54 5.38
N MET A 16 8.11 7.58 6.22
CA MET A 16 8.76 7.53 7.53
C MET A 16 7.99 6.64 8.52
N SER A 17 6.67 6.74 8.57
CA SER A 17 5.82 5.88 9.41
C SER A 17 5.97 4.39 9.09
N ILE A 18 6.02 4.04 7.79
CA ILE A 18 6.25 2.66 7.35
C ILE A 18 7.64 2.16 7.73
N ALA A 19 8.69 2.98 7.58
CA ALA A 19 10.04 2.62 8.00
C ALA A 19 10.14 2.35 9.52
N ILE A 20 9.48 3.17 10.34
CA ILE A 20 9.41 2.99 11.79
C ILE A 20 8.63 1.70 12.13
N MET A 21 7.47 1.48 11.51
CA MET A 21 6.66 0.27 11.74
C MET A 21 7.41 -1.00 11.34
N ALA A 22 8.13 -0.99 10.21
CA ALA A 22 8.95 -2.12 9.77
C ALA A 22 10.00 -2.48 10.83
N GLY A 23 10.81 -1.50 11.28
CA GLY A 23 11.82 -1.73 12.31
C GLY A 23 11.25 -2.19 13.65
N VAL A 24 10.04 -1.75 14.03
CA VAL A 24 9.36 -2.22 15.26
C VAL A 24 8.87 -3.66 15.12
N LEU A 25 8.41 -4.09 13.95
CA LEU A 25 7.99 -5.47 13.69
C LEU A 25 9.20 -6.42 13.59
N GLU A 26 10.26 -6.01 12.90
CA GLU A 26 11.53 -6.74 12.81
C GLU A 26 12.17 -6.92 14.19
N ALA A 27 12.21 -5.86 15.02
CA ALA A 27 12.69 -5.93 16.40
C ALA A 27 11.84 -6.82 17.32
N ARG A 28 10.59 -7.15 16.91
CA ARG A 28 9.71 -8.12 17.58
C ARG A 28 9.84 -9.54 17.02
N GLY A 29 10.75 -9.76 16.06
CA GLY A 29 11.00 -11.08 15.46
C GLY A 29 10.02 -11.46 14.36
N HIS A 30 9.31 -10.49 13.75
CA HIS A 30 8.50 -10.74 12.57
C HIS A 30 9.29 -10.47 11.29
N ASN A 31 9.18 -11.37 10.32
CA ASN A 31 9.65 -11.11 8.96
C ASN A 31 8.74 -10.08 8.29
N VAL A 32 9.30 -9.06 7.66
CA VAL A 32 8.55 -7.95 7.05
C VAL A 32 8.93 -7.82 5.58
N THR A 33 7.96 -7.51 4.72
CA THR A 33 8.19 -7.05 3.35
C THR A 33 7.52 -5.71 3.15
N VAL A 34 8.32 -4.67 2.95
CA VAL A 34 7.83 -3.35 2.54
C VAL A 34 7.67 -3.33 1.02
N ILE A 35 6.48 -2.97 0.56
CA ILE A 35 6.17 -2.72 -0.85
C ILE A 35 6.20 -1.22 -1.12
N ASP A 36 6.94 -0.79 -2.16
CA ASP A 36 6.76 0.56 -2.70
C ASP A 36 5.50 0.61 -3.60
N PRO A 37 4.46 1.38 -3.25
CA PRO A 37 3.25 1.50 -4.05
C PRO A 37 3.51 2.14 -5.42
N VAL A 38 4.54 2.97 -5.58
CA VAL A 38 4.87 3.60 -6.86
C VAL A 38 5.36 2.57 -7.89
N GLU A 39 6.07 1.54 -7.44
CA GLU A 39 6.47 0.44 -8.32
C GLU A 39 5.31 -0.53 -8.61
N LYS A 40 4.55 -0.90 -7.56
CA LYS A 40 3.65 -2.07 -7.62
C LYS A 40 2.19 -1.74 -7.91
N LEU A 41 1.71 -0.53 -7.62
CA LEU A 41 0.36 -0.10 -7.97
C LEU A 41 0.43 0.76 -9.23
N LEU A 42 -0.06 0.23 -10.36
CA LEU A 42 -0.24 1.04 -11.57
C LEU A 42 -1.56 1.79 -11.48
N ALA A 43 -1.50 3.12 -11.46
CA ALA A 43 -2.67 3.98 -11.50
C ALA A 43 -2.82 4.69 -12.85
N VAL A 44 -4.06 4.76 -13.33
CA VAL A 44 -4.46 5.32 -14.62
C VAL A 44 -5.49 6.42 -14.37
N GLY A 45 -5.34 7.57 -15.04
CA GLY A 45 -6.25 8.71 -14.90
C GLY A 45 -5.55 10.01 -14.53
N HIS A 46 -6.27 10.91 -13.84
CA HIS A 46 -5.76 12.22 -13.47
C HIS A 46 -4.89 12.18 -12.20
N TYR A 47 -3.84 12.99 -12.16
CA TYR A 47 -2.79 13.00 -11.12
C TYR A 47 -3.29 13.17 -9.66
N LEU A 48 -4.53 13.65 -9.48
CA LEU A 48 -5.18 13.90 -8.17
C LEU A 48 -6.35 12.93 -7.87
N GLU A 49 -6.81 12.18 -8.86
CA GLU A 49 -7.93 11.21 -8.79
C GLU A 49 -7.63 10.05 -9.77
N SER A 50 -6.53 9.33 -9.51
CA SER A 50 -6.12 8.17 -10.33
C SER A 50 -6.76 6.88 -9.81
N THR A 51 -7.22 6.03 -10.72
CA THR A 51 -7.78 4.70 -10.40
C THR A 51 -6.70 3.64 -10.58
N VAL A 52 -6.54 2.71 -9.65
CA VAL A 52 -5.56 1.63 -9.77
C VAL A 52 -6.05 0.52 -10.70
N ASP A 53 -5.24 0.14 -11.69
CA ASP A 53 -5.42 -1.10 -12.45
C ASP A 53 -5.09 -2.28 -11.54
N ILE A 54 -6.13 -2.91 -10.99
CA ILE A 54 -6.01 -4.07 -10.12
C ILE A 54 -5.35 -5.26 -10.84
N ALA A 55 -5.61 -5.46 -12.13
CA ALA A 55 -5.11 -6.63 -12.85
C ALA A 55 -3.58 -6.53 -13.06
N GLU A 56 -3.09 -5.37 -13.50
CA GLU A 56 -1.66 -5.12 -13.64
C GLU A 56 -0.96 -5.04 -12.27
N SER A 57 -1.56 -4.37 -11.29
CA SER A 57 -1.00 -4.28 -9.93
C SER A 57 -0.89 -5.66 -9.26
N THR A 58 -1.87 -6.54 -9.47
CA THR A 58 -1.80 -7.96 -9.07
C THR A 58 -0.60 -8.66 -9.69
N ARG A 59 -0.34 -8.47 -11.00
CA ARG A 59 0.84 -9.06 -11.66
C ARG A 59 2.15 -8.56 -11.05
N ARG A 60 2.28 -7.26 -10.79
CA ARG A 60 3.48 -6.65 -10.20
C ARG A 60 3.74 -7.10 -8.76
N ILE A 61 2.68 -7.23 -7.96
CA ILE A 61 2.75 -7.74 -6.59
C ILE A 61 3.14 -9.23 -6.61
N ALA A 62 2.48 -10.06 -7.42
CA ALA A 62 2.81 -11.48 -7.56
C ALA A 62 4.26 -11.72 -8.04
N ALA A 63 4.76 -10.88 -8.96
CA ALA A 63 6.15 -10.92 -9.42
C ALA A 63 7.18 -10.65 -8.30
N SER A 64 6.76 -10.02 -7.20
CA SER A 64 7.62 -9.73 -6.05
C SER A 64 7.85 -10.94 -5.14
N ARG A 65 7.16 -12.08 -5.38
CA ARG A 65 7.35 -13.38 -4.70
C ARG A 65 7.45 -13.28 -3.18
N ILE A 66 6.53 -12.52 -2.58
CA ILE A 66 6.48 -12.28 -1.14
C ILE A 66 6.33 -13.63 -0.40
N PRO A 67 7.20 -13.97 0.56
CA PRO A 67 7.08 -15.20 1.33
C PRO A 67 5.79 -15.20 2.18
N ALA A 68 5.18 -16.37 2.34
CA ALA A 68 3.87 -16.49 2.96
C ALA A 68 3.87 -16.27 4.49
N ASP A 69 5.05 -16.24 5.12
CA ASP A 69 5.28 -15.93 6.53
C ASP A 69 5.60 -14.44 6.79
N HIS A 70 5.79 -13.63 5.74
CA HIS A 70 6.11 -12.21 5.88
C HIS A 70 4.88 -11.34 6.13
N MET A 71 5.02 -10.37 7.04
CA MET A 71 4.07 -9.27 7.20
C MET A 71 4.29 -8.23 6.09
N VAL A 72 3.27 -7.99 5.28
CA VAL A 72 3.33 -7.00 4.19
C VAL A 72 3.00 -5.60 4.74
N LEU A 73 3.89 -4.64 4.49
CA LEU A 73 3.69 -3.22 4.72
C LEU A 73 3.70 -2.47 3.38
N MET A 74 2.88 -1.42 3.25
CA MET A 74 2.85 -0.53 2.09
C MET A 74 2.44 0.87 2.59
N ALA A 75 3.03 1.92 2.01
CA ALA A 75 2.54 3.28 2.24
C ALA A 75 1.17 3.47 1.56
N GLY A 76 0.23 4.13 2.24
CA GLY A 76 -1.08 4.46 1.68
C GLY A 76 -1.00 5.60 0.64
N PHE A 77 -2.18 6.06 0.20
CA PHE A 77 -2.43 7.33 -0.51
C PHE A 77 -1.74 7.52 -1.88
N THR A 78 -0.79 6.66 -2.23
CA THR A 78 0.13 6.81 -3.35
C THR A 78 0.08 5.61 -4.30
N ALA A 79 0.47 5.86 -5.56
CA ALA A 79 0.68 4.85 -6.60
C ALA A 79 1.65 5.39 -7.66
N GLY A 80 1.97 4.59 -8.67
CA GLY A 80 2.77 5.00 -9.82
C GLY A 80 1.93 5.07 -11.09
N ASN A 81 2.14 6.11 -11.90
CA ASN A 81 1.54 6.16 -13.24
C ASN A 81 2.32 5.30 -14.26
N GLU A 82 1.87 5.28 -15.51
CA GLU A 82 2.53 4.54 -16.61
C GLU A 82 4.01 4.92 -16.85
N LYS A 83 4.43 6.12 -16.41
CA LYS A 83 5.81 6.61 -16.52
C LYS A 83 6.66 6.31 -15.27
N GLY A 84 6.07 5.68 -14.24
CA GLY A 84 6.72 5.45 -12.94
C GLY A 84 6.78 6.71 -12.05
N GLU A 85 6.01 7.76 -12.35
CA GLU A 85 5.94 8.96 -11.52
C GLU A 85 4.96 8.74 -10.36
N LEU A 86 5.29 9.25 -9.17
CA LEU A 86 4.43 9.20 -7.99
C LEU A 86 3.18 10.05 -8.22
N VAL A 87 2.02 9.39 -8.17
CA VAL A 87 0.68 10.01 -8.17
C VAL A 87 -0.03 9.76 -6.84
N VAL A 88 -1.03 10.59 -6.53
CA VAL A 88 -1.87 10.42 -5.34
C VAL A 88 -3.26 9.92 -5.75
N LEU A 89 -3.84 9.05 -4.91
CA LEU A 89 -5.12 8.40 -5.19
C LEU A 89 -6.35 9.23 -4.75
N GLY A 90 -6.13 10.51 -4.40
CA GLY A 90 -7.20 11.43 -4.03
C GLY A 90 -7.79 11.21 -2.64
N ARG A 91 -9.03 11.69 -2.44
CA ARG A 91 -9.69 11.66 -1.13
C ARG A 91 -9.95 10.21 -0.68
N ASN A 92 -9.64 9.92 0.59
CA ASN A 92 -9.62 8.57 1.17
C ASN A 92 -8.60 7.61 0.53
N GLY A 93 -7.55 8.13 -0.10
CA GLY A 93 -6.53 7.33 -0.78
C GLY A 93 -5.83 6.27 0.08
N SER A 94 -5.75 6.42 1.41
CA SER A 94 -5.21 5.38 2.30
C SER A 94 -6.10 4.14 2.36
N ASP A 95 -7.41 4.32 2.59
CA ASP A 95 -8.40 3.23 2.62
C ASP A 95 -8.50 2.55 1.24
N TYR A 96 -8.41 3.35 0.17
CA TYR A 96 -8.39 2.83 -1.19
C TYR A 96 -7.11 2.03 -1.47
N SER A 97 -5.91 2.51 -1.10
CA SER A 97 -4.67 1.72 -1.17
C SER A 97 -4.78 0.39 -0.41
N ALA A 98 -5.40 0.40 0.77
CA ALA A 98 -5.61 -0.80 1.58
C ALA A 98 -6.52 -1.82 0.86
N ALA A 99 -7.67 -1.38 0.35
CA ALA A 99 -8.60 -2.22 -0.39
C ALA A 99 -8.01 -2.76 -1.71
N VAL A 100 -7.27 -1.91 -2.44
CA VAL A 100 -6.52 -2.28 -3.65
C VAL A 100 -5.49 -3.36 -3.35
N LEU A 101 -4.67 -3.19 -2.30
CA LEU A 101 -3.65 -4.16 -1.91
C LEU A 101 -4.28 -5.49 -1.46
N ALA A 102 -5.36 -5.45 -0.68
CA ALA A 102 -6.10 -6.63 -0.27
C ALA A 102 -6.68 -7.40 -1.48
N ALA A 103 -7.23 -6.70 -2.48
CA ALA A 103 -7.70 -7.30 -3.72
C ALA A 103 -6.55 -7.94 -4.53
N CYS A 104 -5.41 -7.27 -4.65
CA CYS A 104 -4.25 -7.78 -5.37
C CYS A 104 -3.61 -9.01 -4.70
N LEU A 105 -3.60 -9.07 -3.36
CA LEU A 105 -3.10 -10.20 -2.59
C LEU A 105 -4.15 -11.30 -2.36
N ARG A 106 -5.41 -11.10 -2.81
CA ARG A 106 -6.56 -11.97 -2.52
C ARG A 106 -6.71 -12.28 -1.02
N ALA A 107 -6.55 -11.25 -0.19
CA ALA A 107 -6.64 -11.39 1.26
C ALA A 107 -8.08 -11.70 1.71
N ASP A 108 -8.24 -12.60 2.69
CA ASP A 108 -9.54 -12.95 3.27
C ASP A 108 -10.23 -11.76 3.96
N CYS A 109 -9.44 -10.77 4.42
CA CYS A 109 -9.94 -9.59 5.10
C CYS A 109 -9.03 -8.37 4.84
N CYS A 110 -9.65 -7.20 4.67
CA CYS A 110 -9.00 -5.89 4.76
C CYS A 110 -9.45 -5.25 6.07
N GLU A 111 -8.63 -5.35 7.12
CA GLU A 111 -8.97 -4.83 8.45
C GLU A 111 -8.79 -3.33 8.58
N ILE A 112 -9.68 -2.76 9.42
CA ILE A 112 -9.91 -1.34 9.69
C ILE A 112 -8.69 -0.73 10.49
N TRP A 113 -8.83 0.09 11.59
CA TRP A 113 -7.83 0.51 12.67
C TRP A 113 -7.29 2.01 12.93
N THR A 114 -8.10 3.10 12.92
CA THR A 114 -7.89 4.55 13.33
C THR A 114 -8.50 4.88 14.71
N ASP A 115 -8.29 6.12 15.16
CA ASP A 115 -8.55 6.66 16.51
C ASP A 115 -9.97 7.24 16.73
N VAL A 116 -10.99 6.65 16.08
CA VAL A 116 -12.42 6.95 16.37
C VAL A 116 -13.14 5.68 16.82
N ASP A 117 -13.77 5.72 18.00
CA ASP A 117 -14.50 4.63 18.68
C ASP A 117 -15.77 4.11 17.94
N GLY A 118 -15.81 4.18 16.60
CA GLY A 118 -16.94 3.72 15.78
C GLY A 118 -16.62 3.31 14.34
N SER A 119 -15.39 3.43 13.87
CA SER A 119 -15.00 3.08 12.48
C SER A 119 -13.51 2.92 12.40
N ILE A 120 -12.99 1.96 11.61
CA ILE A 120 -11.61 1.45 11.74
C ILE A 120 -10.56 2.57 11.38
N PRO A 121 -9.95 2.79 10.18
CA PRO A 121 -8.71 2.33 9.42
C PRO A 121 -7.19 2.39 9.88
N ALA A 122 -6.44 1.27 9.88
CA ALA A 122 -4.97 1.08 9.75
C ALA A 122 -4.63 -0.38 9.30
N THR A 123 -3.97 -0.51 8.17
CA THR A 123 -4.04 -1.73 7.35
C THR A 123 -3.22 -2.92 7.88
N ARG A 124 -3.91 -4.01 8.28
CA ARG A 124 -3.31 -5.35 8.40
C ARG A 124 -3.84 -6.25 7.30
N VAL A 125 -3.01 -6.50 6.28
CA VAL A 125 -3.30 -7.53 5.28
C VAL A 125 -2.97 -8.91 5.87
N ARG A 126 -3.95 -9.81 5.91
CA ARG A 126 -3.75 -11.19 6.37
C ARG A 126 -3.83 -12.15 5.19
N CYS A 127 -2.66 -12.65 4.75
CA CYS A 127 -2.58 -13.67 3.71
C CYS A 127 -2.84 -15.06 4.34
N PRO A 128 -3.69 -15.93 3.76
CA PRO A 128 -3.89 -17.28 4.27
C PRO A 128 -2.79 -18.20 3.73
N MET A 129 -1.96 -18.73 4.62
CA MET A 129 -1.19 -19.95 4.32
C MET A 129 -2.18 -21.13 4.18
N ARG A 130 -2.69 -21.35 2.97
CA ARG A 130 -3.41 -22.58 2.59
C ARG A 130 -2.74 -23.20 1.37
N GLY A 131 -2.04 -24.30 1.60
CA GLY A 131 -1.54 -25.12 0.52
C GLY A 131 -2.67 -25.86 -0.18
N CYS A 132 -2.54 -25.99 -1.50
CA CYS A 132 -3.05 -27.06 -2.35
C CYS A 132 -2.04 -27.23 -3.49
#